data_AF-A0A7X7H4Q8-F1
#
_entry.id   AF-A0A7X7H4Q8-F1
#
_cell.length_a   1.000
_cell.length_b   1.000
_cell.length_c   1.000
_cell.angle_alpha   90.00
_cell.angle_beta   90.00
_cell.angle_gamma   90.00
#
_symmetry.space_group_name_H-M   'P 1'
#
loop_
_entity.id
_entity.type
_entity.pdbx_description
1 polymer ?
#
loop_
_entity_poly.entity_id
_entity_poly.type
_entity_poly.pdbx_seq_one_letter_code
_entity_poly.pdbx_strand_id
1 'polypeptide(L)'
;MRPHQLTMTAFGPYKTAETLNFDALLPHNLFVISGRTGSGKTTIFDALCYALYGVASGSDRSDIRALRSDFAESDTPSSVELIFTSKGKRYRILRQLPYQKPGNKSETPGKIEFFQILDDGAEVEAAEKQQAR
;
A
#
# COMPACT_ATOMS: atom_id res chain seq x y z
N MET A 1 -5.28 -15.88 0.91
CA MET A 1 -4.27 -14.83 1.17
C MET A 1 -4.44 -14.39 2.61
N ARG A 2 -3.35 -14.13 3.34
CA ARG A 2 -3.34 -13.68 4.74
C ARG A 2 -2.44 -12.45 4.86
N PRO A 3 -2.97 -11.26 5.22
CA PRO A 3 -2.13 -10.09 5.47
C PRO A 3 -1.41 -10.24 6.81
N HIS A 4 -0.17 -9.74 6.88
CA HIS A 4 0.65 -9.69 8.10
C HIS A 4 0.88 -8.25 8.54
N GLN A 5 1.25 -7.39 7.58
CA GLN A 5 1.54 -5.99 7.83
C GLN A 5 1.13 -5.15 6.63
N LEU A 6 0.48 -4.02 6.89
CA LEU A 6 0.18 -3.00 5.89
C LEU A 6 0.78 -1.67 6.36
N THR A 7 1.65 -1.08 5.55
CA THR A 7 2.22 0.25 5.80
C THR A 7 1.75 1.20 4.71
N MET A 8 1.14 2.32 5.10
CA MET A 8 0.62 3.36 4.22
C MET A 8 1.39 4.65 4.47
N THR A 9 1.91 5.29 3.44
CA THR A 9 2.62 6.58 3.54
C THR A 9 1.97 7.58 2.60
N ALA A 10 1.62 8.76 3.11
CA ALA A 10 0.99 9.84 2.33
C ALA A 10 -0.20 9.35 1.48
N PHE A 11 -1.10 8.56 2.08
CA PHE A 11 -2.16 7.83 1.38
C PHE A 11 -3.53 8.07 2.06
N GLY A 12 -4.50 8.63 1.33
CA GLY A 12 -5.80 9.07 1.86
C GLY A 12 -5.65 10.05 3.03
N PRO A 13 -6.30 9.85 4.19
CA PRO A 13 -6.13 10.73 5.35
C PRO A 13 -4.82 10.48 6.12
N TYR A 14 -4.02 9.48 5.75
CA TYR A 14 -2.75 9.17 6.41
C TYR A 14 -1.63 10.04 5.85
N LYS A 15 -1.30 11.13 6.54
CA LYS A 15 -0.24 12.07 6.16
C LYS A 15 1.14 11.40 6.19
N THR A 16 1.44 10.73 7.29
CA THR A 16 2.72 10.08 7.58
C THR A 16 2.66 8.58 7.33
N ALA A 17 3.77 7.88 7.53
CA ALA A 17 3.80 6.43 7.52
C ALA A 17 3.00 5.88 8.71
N GLU A 18 1.97 5.08 8.41
CA GLU A 18 1.15 4.38 9.40
C GLU A 18 1.19 2.88 9.11
N THR A 19 1.45 2.08 10.14
CA THR A 19 1.62 0.63 10.02
C THR A 19 0.56 -0.11 10.82
N LEU A 20 -0.20 -0.97 10.14
CA LEU A 20 -1.13 -1.91 10.74
C LEU A 20 -0.49 -3.29 10.80
N ASN A 21 -0.25 -3.76 12.02
CA ASN A 21 0.22 -5.11 12.29
C ASN A 21 -0.98 -6.06 12.46
N PHE A 22 -1.33 -6.78 11.40
CA PHE A 22 -2.39 -7.80 11.46
C PHE A 22 -1.98 -9.00 12.30
N ASP A 23 -0.67 -9.26 12.44
CA ASP A 23 -0.19 -10.40 13.23
C ASP A 23 -0.56 -10.26 14.71
N ALA A 24 -0.61 -9.04 15.22
CA ALA A 24 -1.08 -8.74 16.57
C ALA A 24 -2.58 -9.02 16.78
N LEU A 25 -3.36 -9.06 15.70
CA LEU A 25 -4.80 -9.30 15.73
C LEU A 25 -5.15 -10.78 15.51
N LEU A 26 -4.21 -11.60 15.04
CA LEU A 26 -4.42 -13.01 14.68
C LEU A 26 -4.95 -13.93 15.79
N PRO A 27 -4.67 -13.72 17.09
CA PRO A 27 -5.32 -14.50 18.13
C PRO A 27 -6.86 -14.39 18.08
N HIS A 28 -7.37 -13.36 17.41
CA HIS A 28 -8.79 -13.10 17.21
C HIS A 28 -9.17 -13.34 15.74
N ASN A 29 -10.03 -14.33 15.50
CA ASN A 29 -10.52 -14.64 14.14
C ASN A 29 -11.37 -13.52 13.52
N LEU A 30 -11.80 -12.55 14.33
CA LEU A 30 -12.63 -11.42 13.92
C LEU A 30 -12.17 -10.16 14.66
N PHE A 31 -12.04 -9.08 13.91
CA PHE A 31 -11.76 -7.74 14.45
C PHE A 31 -12.63 -6.71 13.74
N VAL A 32 -12.78 -5.54 14.35
CA VAL A 32 -13.59 -4.44 13.82
C VAL A 32 -12.70 -3.21 13.65
N ILE A 33 -12.77 -2.58 12.48
CA ILE A 33 -12.19 -1.26 12.24
C ILE A 33 -13.29 -0.21 12.49
N SER A 34 -13.20 0.50 13.61
CA SER A 34 -14.17 1.52 14.02
C SER A 34 -13.54 2.92 14.07
N GLY A 35 -14.35 3.97 14.00
CA GLY A 35 -13.89 5.36 13.96
C GLY A 35 -14.87 6.29 13.26
N ARG A 36 -14.67 7.60 13.40
CA ARG A 36 -15.53 8.65 12.81
C ARG A 36 -15.47 8.64 11.28
N THR A 37 -16.48 9.17 10.60
CA THR A 37 -16.42 9.40 9.16
C THR A 37 -15.19 10.25 8.81
N GLY A 38 -14.48 9.90 7.73
CA GLY A 38 -13.22 10.55 7.35
C GLY A 38 -11.96 10.04 8.05
N SER A 39 -12.07 9.14 9.05
CA SER A 39 -10.89 8.65 9.80
C SER A 39 -10.00 7.65 9.05
N GLY A 40 -10.23 7.38 7.77
CA GLY A 40 -9.40 6.47 6.96
C GLY A 40 -9.79 4.99 6.95
N LYS A 41 -10.92 4.60 7.56
CA LYS A 41 -11.36 3.19 7.58
C LYS A 41 -11.45 2.57 6.19
N THR A 42 -12.14 3.24 5.26
CA THR A 42 -12.24 2.80 3.86
C THR A 42 -10.87 2.82 3.18
N THR A 43 -10.01 3.80 3.51
CA THR A 43 -8.66 3.91 2.97
C THR A 43 -7.78 2.70 3.31
N ILE A 44 -7.97 2.05 4.46
CA ILE A 44 -7.27 0.80 4.78
C ILE A 44 -7.61 -0.29 3.75
N PHE A 45 -8.88 -0.41 3.37
CA PHE A 45 -9.31 -1.36 2.34
C PHE A 45 -8.82 -0.96 0.95
N ASP A 46 -8.85 0.35 0.63
CA ASP A 46 -8.28 0.87 -0.61
C ASP A 46 -6.79 0.59 -0.71
N ALA A 47 -6.04 0.69 0.39
CA ALA A 47 -4.62 0.38 0.44
C ALA A 47 -4.36 -1.11 0.19
N LEU A 48 -5.15 -2.01 0.77
CA LEU A 48 -5.07 -3.45 0.50
C LEU A 48 -5.35 -3.76 -0.98
N CYS A 49 -6.44 -3.19 -1.54
CA CYS A 49 -6.78 -3.35 -2.95
C CYS A 49 -5.70 -2.76 -3.87
N TYR A 50 -5.19 -1.58 -3.53
CA TYR A 50 -4.15 -0.91 -4.30
C TYR A 50 -2.86 -1.72 -4.28
N ALA A 51 -2.40 -2.17 -3.11
CA ALA A 51 -1.21 -3.01 -2.99
C ALA A 51 -1.30 -4.28 -3.85
N LEU A 52 -2.44 -4.99 -3.82
CA LEU A 52 -2.61 -6.25 -4.53
C LEU A 52 -2.89 -6.08 -6.02
N TYR A 53 -3.74 -5.12 -6.39
CA TYR A 53 -4.35 -5.02 -7.73
C TYR A 53 -4.03 -3.72 -8.47
N GLY A 54 -3.38 -2.76 -7.82
CA GLY A 54 -3.07 -1.45 -8.40
C GLY A 54 -4.27 -0.51 -8.54
N VAL A 55 -5.42 -0.86 -7.95
CA VAL A 55 -6.68 -0.09 -8.02
C VAL A 55 -7.30 0.06 -6.64
N ALA A 56 -8.12 1.11 -6.44
CA ALA A 56 -8.90 1.29 -5.22
C ALA A 56 -10.01 0.24 -5.07
N SER A 57 -10.64 0.16 -3.89
CA SER A 57 -11.64 -0.87 -3.58
C SER A 57 -13.03 -0.62 -4.18
N GLY A 58 -13.30 0.56 -4.73
CA GLY A 58 -14.62 0.97 -5.27
C GLY A 58 -14.59 1.46 -6.72
N SER A 59 -15.75 1.39 -7.39
CA SER A 59 -15.94 1.71 -8.83
C SER A 59 -15.65 3.16 -9.21
N ASP A 60 -15.84 4.11 -8.28
CA ASP A 60 -15.76 5.55 -8.56
C ASP A 60 -14.35 6.12 -8.38
N ARG A 61 -13.36 5.27 -8.06
CA ARG A 61 -11.95 5.67 -7.85
C ARG A 61 -11.04 5.05 -8.90
N SER A 62 -11.36 5.29 -10.17
CA SER A 62 -10.49 4.95 -11.30
C SER A 62 -9.19 5.75 -11.28
N ASP A 63 -9.22 6.97 -10.73
CA ASP A 63 -8.03 7.78 -10.55
C ASP A 63 -7.28 7.41 -9.26
N ILE A 64 -6.26 6.58 -9.41
CA ILE A 64 -5.34 6.20 -8.33
C ILE A 64 -4.61 7.40 -7.72
N ARG A 65 -4.50 8.54 -8.43
CA ARG A 65 -3.86 9.76 -7.90
C ARG A 65 -4.69 10.40 -6.80
N ALA A 66 -6.01 10.22 -6.83
CA ALA A 66 -6.91 10.65 -5.75
C ALA A 66 -6.68 9.90 -4.43
N LEU A 67 -5.84 8.85 -4.43
CA LEU A 67 -5.43 8.15 -3.22
C LEU A 67 -4.24 8.83 -2.50
N ARG A 68 -3.58 9.83 -3.12
CA ARG A 68 -2.57 10.64 -2.43
C ARG A 68 -3.23 11.44 -1.31
N SER A 69 -2.54 11.57 -0.18
CA SER A 69 -2.99 12.43 0.91
C SER A 69 -2.83 13.90 0.59
N ASP A 70 -3.91 14.68 0.75
CA ASP A 70 -3.90 16.14 0.64
C ASP A 70 -3.08 16.82 1.76
N PHE A 71 -2.80 16.08 2.85
CA PHE A 71 -2.04 16.59 3.99
C PHE A 71 -0.53 16.33 3.88
N ALA A 72 -0.10 15.53 2.89
CA ALA A 72 1.30 15.16 2.72
C ALA A 72 2.14 16.30 2.14
N GLU A 73 3.40 16.38 2.57
CA GLU A 73 4.38 17.29 1.97
C GLU A 73 4.57 16.95 0.49
N SER A 74 4.75 17.97 -0.34
CA SER A 74 4.83 17.85 -1.80
C SER A 74 5.92 16.91 -2.32
N ASP A 75 6.98 16.70 -1.52
CA ASP A 75 8.12 15.85 -1.83
C ASP A 75 7.98 14.40 -1.31
N THR A 76 7.02 14.16 -0.41
CA THR A 76 6.80 12.85 0.22
C THR A 76 6.09 11.92 -0.77
N PRO A 77 6.71 10.81 -1.22
CA PRO A 77 6.07 9.88 -2.13
C PRO A 77 4.90 9.17 -1.43
N SER A 78 3.81 8.97 -2.16
CA SER A 78 2.69 8.16 -1.68
C SER A 78 2.93 6.69 -1.99
N SER A 79 2.93 5.84 -0.96
CA SER A 79 3.17 4.41 -1.13
C SER A 79 2.35 3.54 -0.19
N VAL A 80 2.13 2.31 -0.62
CA VAL A 80 1.56 1.24 0.19
C VAL A 80 2.46 0.02 0.10
N GLU A 81 2.84 -0.50 1.26
CA GLU A 81 3.56 -1.76 1.40
C GLU A 81 2.69 -2.80 2.11
N LEU A 82 2.62 -4.01 1.56
CA LEU A 82 1.88 -5.12 2.14
C LEU A 82 2.78 -6.35 2.23
N ILE A 83 2.90 -6.90 3.43
CA ILE A 83 3.46 -8.22 3.68
C ILE A 83 2.31 -9.20 3.86
N PHE A 84 2.29 -10.27 3.07
CA PHE A 84 1.20 -11.24 3.08
C PHE A 84 1.67 -12.65 2.75
N THR A 85 0.91 -13.65 3.19
CA THR A 85 1.08 -15.05 2.80
C THR A 85 0.03 -15.45 1.77
N SER A 86 0.44 -16.12 0.69
CA SER A 86 -0.45 -16.71 -0.31
C SER A 86 0.08 -18.07 -0.73
N LYS A 87 -0.80 -19.08 -0.77
CA LYS A 87 -0.44 -20.47 -1.11
C LYS A 87 0.79 -20.99 -0.35
N GLY A 88 0.91 -20.66 0.94
CA GLY A 88 2.00 -21.09 1.81
C GLY A 88 3.32 -20.33 1.66
N LYS A 89 3.40 -19.32 0.77
CA LYS A 89 4.61 -18.50 0.57
C LYS A 89 4.38 -17.08 1.07
N ARG A 90 5.40 -16.48 1.66
CA ARG A 90 5.37 -15.09 2.16
C ARG A 90 5.90 -14.13 1.09
N TYR A 91 5.25 -12.99 0.97
CA TYR A 91 5.56 -11.97 -0.04
C TYR A 91 5.55 -10.58 0.56
N ARG A 92 6.31 -9.68 -0.07
CA ARG A 92 6.26 -8.23 0.13
C ARG A 92 5.93 -7.56 -1.19
N ILE A 93 4.93 -6.70 -1.21
CA ILE A 93 4.63 -5.84 -2.34
C ILE A 93 4.65 -4.38 -1.89
N LEU A 94 5.44 -3.56 -2.58
CA LEU A 94 5.46 -2.11 -2.43
C LEU A 94 4.93 -1.50 -3.72
N ARG A 95 3.92 -0.63 -3.61
CA ARG A 95 3.46 0.21 -4.72
C ARG A 95 3.55 1.67 -4.33
N GLN A 96 4.19 2.46 -5.18
CA GLN A 96 4.31 3.89 -5.06
C GLN A 96 3.55 4.55 -6.21
N LEU A 97 2.74 5.56 -5.89
CA LEU A 97 2.07 6.37 -6.91
C LEU A 97 3.09 7.20 -7.69
N PRO A 98 2.78 7.53 -8.96
CA PRO A 98 3.52 8.57 -9.67
C PRO A 98 3.34 9.90 -8.95
N TYR A 99 4.37 10.73 -8.97
CA TYR A 99 4.35 12.04 -8.30
C TYR A 99 5.34 13.01 -8.95
N GLN A 100 5.02 14.30 -8.91
CA GLN A 100 5.90 15.35 -9.42
C GLN A 100 6.67 15.99 -8.27
N LYS A 101 8.00 15.85 -8.30
CA LYS A 101 8.86 16.49 -7.30
C LYS A 101 8.84 18.01 -7.48
N PRO A 102 8.86 18.79 -6.38
CA PRO A 102 9.02 20.25 -6.48
C PRO A 102 10.24 20.62 -7.33
N GLY A 103 10.04 21.51 -8.30
CA GLY A 103 11.09 21.96 -9.22
C GLY A 103 11.35 21.06 -10.43
N ASN A 104 10.79 19.84 -10.49
CA ASN A 104 10.87 19.01 -11.69
C ASN A 104 9.75 19.33 -12.67
N LYS A 105 10.09 19.38 -13.97
CA LYS A 105 9.11 19.54 -15.06
C LYS A 105 8.44 18.23 -15.46
N SER A 106 9.10 17.10 -15.20
CA SER A 106 8.60 15.76 -15.51
C SER A 106 8.11 15.03 -14.26
N GLU A 107 7.06 14.24 -14.42
CA GLU A 107 6.52 13.36 -13.38
C GLU A 107 7.52 12.23 -13.08
N THR A 108 7.69 11.90 -11.80
CA THR A 108 8.39 10.68 -11.39
C THR A 108 7.41 9.52 -11.53
N PRO A 109 7.74 8.48 -12.32
CA PRO A 109 6.83 7.35 -12.50
C PRO A 109 6.59 6.62 -11.18
N GLY A 110 5.44 5.95 -11.09
CA GLY A 110 5.16 5.03 -9.99
C GLY A 110 6.18 3.90 -9.93
N LYS A 111 6.31 3.28 -8.76
CA LYS A 111 7.25 2.18 -8.52
C LYS A 111 6.50 0.97 -8.02
N ILE A 112 6.85 -0.21 -8.51
CA ILE A 112 6.35 -1.49 -8.02
C ILE A 112 7.57 -2.34 -7.65
N GLU A 113 7.57 -2.85 -6.42
CA GLU A 113 8.50 -3.89 -5.99
C GLU A 113 7.70 -5.09 -5.51
N PHE A 114 8.02 -6.28 -6.01
CA PHE A 114 7.33 -7.50 -5.60
C PHE A 114 8.34 -8.60 -5.33
N PHE A 115 8.43 -9.02 -4.07
CA PHE A 115 9.39 -9.98 -3.59
C PHE A 115 8.70 -11.15 -2.89
N GLN A 116 9.25 -12.35 -3.06
CA GLN A 116 9.00 -13.48 -2.18
C GLN A 116 10.01 -13.40 -1.03
N ILE A 117 9.54 -13.55 0.20
CA ILE A 117 10.38 -13.68 1.39
C ILE A 117 10.61 -15.18 1.62
N LEU A 118 11.87 -15.60 1.59
CA LEU A 118 12.30 -16.97 1.85
C LEU A 118 12.40 -17.24 3.36
N ASP A 119 12.57 -18.52 3.73
CA ASP A 119 12.59 -18.95 5.13
C ASP A 119 13.78 -18.39 5.92
N ASP A 120 14.89 -18.07 5.24
CA ASP A 120 16.07 -17.40 5.79
C ASP A 120 15.91 -15.86 5.87
N GLY A 121 14.76 -15.34 5.45
CA GLY A 121 14.45 -13.91 5.39
C GLY A 121 14.95 -13.22 4.12
N ALA A 122 15.60 -13.93 3.19
CA ALA A 122 16.04 -13.34 1.93
C ALA A 122 14.84 -12.94 1.05
N GLU A 123 14.97 -11.82 0.35
CA GLU A 123 13.98 -11.35 -0.61
C GLU A 123 14.44 -11.66 -2.05
N VAL A 124 13.61 -12.38 -2.78
CA VAL A 124 13.83 -12.69 -4.20
C VAL A 124 12.70 -12.11 -5.04
N GLU A 125 13.03 -11.48 -6.18
CA GLU A 125 12.02 -10.88 -7.05
C GLU A 125 10.99 -11.94 -7.47
N ALA A 126 9.72 -11.71 -7.15
CA ALA A 126 8.64 -12.65 -7.40
C ALA A 126 8.03 -12.48 -8.81
N ALA A 127 8.39 -11.40 -9.51
CA ALA A 127 8.09 -11.14 -10.92
C ALA A 127 9.11 -10.15 -11.49
N GLU A 128 9.30 -10.15 -12.82
CA GLU A 128 10.09 -9.11 -13.50
C GLU A 128 9.50 -7.72 -13.25
N LYS A 129 10.36 -6.71 -13.09
CA LYS A 129 9.96 -5.31 -12.83
C LYS A 129 9.01 -4.80 -13.92
N GLN A 130 7.72 -4.79 -13.63
CA GLN A 130 6.75 -4.08 -14.45
C GLN A 130 6.80 -2.59 -14.07
N GLN A 131 7.16 -1.74 -15.04
CA GLN A 131 6.96 -0.30 -14.89
C GLN A 131 5.46 -0.03 -14.75
N ALA A 132 5.08 0.74 -13.72
CA ALA A 132 3.71 1.24 -13.59
C ALA A 132 3.42 2.13 -14.81
N ARG A 133 2.44 1.73 -15.62
CA ARG A 133 1.96 2.50 -16.78
C ARG A 133 1.15 3.70 -16.36
#